data_AF-A0A1I2LRA5-F1
#
_entry.id   AF-A0A1I2LRA5-F1
#
_cell.length_a   1.000
_cell.length_b   1.000
_cell.length_c   1.000
_cell.angle_alpha   90.00
_cell.angle_beta   90.00
_cell.angle_gamma   90.00
#
_symmetry.space_group_name_H-M   'P 1'
#
loop_
_entity.id
_entity.type
_entity.pdbx_description
1 polymer ?
#
loop_
_entity_poly.entity_id
_entity_poly.type
_entity_poly.pdbx_seq_one_letter_code
_entity_poly.pdbx_strand_id
1 'polypeptide(L)'
;MDLFGPLLRTARPDGLELITADLGRWSPGRRYDLITCVHGLHYIGDRLALLERAASWLTGTGLLVAHLDPSTLRRPDGSDASRPVLAALRAAGFSYSARHHRLSLRGGRPVTLPFAYLGADPHAGPNYTGQPAVASYYR
;
A
#
# COMPACT_ATOMS: atom_id res chain seq x y z
N MET A 1 -6.47 -0.54 30.43
CA MET A 1 -7.46 0.53 30.22
C MET A 1 -8.06 0.28 28.84
N ASP A 2 -9.32 -0.13 28.79
CA ASP A 2 -10.06 -0.20 27.52
C ASP A 2 -10.54 1.21 27.19
N LEU A 3 -9.88 1.84 26.21
CA LEU A 3 -10.19 3.22 25.78
C LEU A 3 -11.44 3.30 24.90
N PHE A 4 -12.06 2.16 24.59
CA PHE A 4 -13.29 2.09 23.81
C PHE A 4 -14.34 1.37 24.65
N GLY A 5 -15.16 2.13 25.38
CA GLY A 5 -16.40 1.60 25.96
C GLY A 5 -17.22 0.83 24.90
N PRO A 6 -18.16 -0.03 25.31
CA PRO A 6 -18.84 -0.96 24.40
C PRO A 6 -19.36 -0.21 23.18
N LEU A 7 -18.75 -0.48 22.02
CA LEU A 7 -19.13 0.14 20.76
C LEU A 7 -20.59 -0.21 20.51
N LEU A 8 -21.48 0.76 20.74
CA LEU A 8 -22.89 0.63 20.41
C LEU A 8 -22.97 0.25 18.94
N ARG A 9 -23.59 -0.91 18.65
CA ARG A 9 -23.83 -1.34 17.28
C ARG A 9 -24.81 -0.37 16.62
N THR A 10 -24.28 0.64 15.94
CA THR A 10 -25.06 1.50 15.06
C THR A 10 -25.36 0.77 13.76
N ALA A 11 -26.52 1.07 13.15
CA ALA A 11 -26.82 0.59 11.82
C ALA A 11 -25.75 1.10 10.84
N ARG A 12 -25.27 0.22 9.95
CA ARG A 12 -24.30 0.62 8.94
C ARG A 12 -24.97 1.59 7.95
N PRO A 13 -24.28 2.65 7.50
CA PRO A 13 -24.80 3.51 6.45
C PRO A 13 -25.07 2.72 5.17
N ASP A 14 -26.06 3.15 4.40
CA ASP A 14 -26.30 2.62 3.06
C ASP A 14 -25.07 2.85 2.18
N GLY A 15 -24.75 1.87 1.34
CA GLY A 15 -23.57 1.91 0.47
C GLY A 15 -22.23 1.54 1.13
N LEU A 16 -22.22 1.17 2.42
CA LEU A 16 -21.04 0.62 3.09
C LEU A 16 -20.97 -0.91 2.97
N GLU A 17 -19.94 -1.39 2.28
CA GLU A 17 -19.58 -2.81 2.22
C GLU A 17 -18.29 -3.05 3.02
N LEU A 18 -18.31 -4.03 3.93
CA LEU A 18 -17.12 -4.47 4.66
C LEU A 18 -16.72 -5.85 4.15
N ILE A 19 -15.51 -5.95 3.58
CA ILE A 19 -14.99 -7.18 3.01
C ILE A 19 -13.81 -7.65 3.85
N THR A 20 -13.85 -8.90 4.31
CA THR A 20 -12.70 -9.59 4.90
C THR A 20 -12.08 -10.50 3.85
N ALA A 21 -10.90 -10.14 3.37
CA ALA A 21 -10.19 -10.91 2.37
C ALA A 21 -8.67 -10.72 2.48
N ASP A 22 -7.92 -11.67 1.91
CA ASP A 22 -6.48 -11.53 1.72
C ASP A 22 -6.22 -10.58 0.54
N LEU A 23 -5.71 -9.38 0.84
CA LEU A 23 -5.39 -8.37 -0.18
C LEU A 23 -4.37 -8.85 -1.21
N GLY A 24 -3.53 -9.84 -0.91
CA GLY A 24 -2.59 -10.44 -1.87
C GLY A 24 -3.29 -11.21 -3.00
N ARG A 25 -4.51 -11.69 -2.76
CA ARG A 25 -5.29 -12.52 -3.71
C ARG A 25 -6.60 -11.88 -4.14
N TRP A 26 -7.17 -11.03 -3.30
CA TRP A 26 -8.47 -10.40 -3.53
C TRP A 26 -8.43 -9.39 -4.67
N SER A 27 -9.43 -9.42 -5.54
CA SER A 27 -9.66 -8.41 -6.58
C SER A 27 -11.11 -7.94 -6.55
N PRO A 28 -11.37 -6.65 -6.78
CA PRO A 28 -12.73 -6.15 -6.88
C PRO A 28 -13.39 -6.58 -8.20
N GLY A 29 -14.71 -6.74 -8.18
CA GLY A 29 -15.53 -6.94 -9.40
C GLY A 29 -15.81 -5.65 -10.18
N ARG A 30 -15.30 -4.50 -9.71
CA ARG A 30 -15.51 -3.19 -10.33
C ARG A 30 -14.27 -2.31 -10.23
N ARG A 31 -14.28 -1.19 -10.95
CA ARG A 31 -13.27 -0.13 -10.83
C ARG A 31 -13.74 0.98 -9.90
N TYR A 32 -12.80 1.78 -9.40
CA TYR A 32 -13.03 2.84 -8.43
C TYR A 32 -12.46 4.19 -8.88
N ASP A 33 -13.19 5.26 -8.58
CA ASP A 33 -12.72 6.64 -8.78
C ASP A 33 -11.75 7.10 -7.68
N LEU A 34 -11.78 6.44 -6.52
CA LEU A 34 -10.88 6.70 -5.41
C LEU A 34 -10.51 5.40 -4.71
N ILE A 35 -9.22 5.16 -4.54
CA ILE A 35 -8.66 4.12 -3.68
C ILE A 35 -7.75 4.81 -2.66
N THR A 36 -7.97 4.56 -1.38
CA THR A 36 -7.08 5.03 -0.32
C THR A 36 -6.50 3.86 0.47
N CYS A 37 -5.23 3.97 0.84
CA CYS A 37 -4.58 3.02 1.74
C CYS A 37 -3.82 3.78 2.83
N VAL A 38 -4.51 4.02 3.93
CA VAL A 38 -3.98 4.75 5.08
C VAL A 38 -3.26 3.76 5.98
N HIS A 39 -1.92 3.82 6.01
CA HIS A 39 -1.04 2.92 6.77
C HIS A 39 -1.10 1.42 6.43
N GLY A 40 -2.08 0.96 5.65
CA GLY A 40 -2.24 -0.47 5.32
C GLY A 40 -1.00 -1.07 4.64
N LEU A 41 -0.31 -0.32 3.78
CA LEU A 41 0.91 -0.80 3.11
C LEU A 41 2.07 -1.12 4.05
N HIS A 42 2.07 -0.63 5.30
CA HIS A 42 3.11 -1.00 6.28
C HIS A 42 3.00 -2.44 6.76
N TYR A 43 1.84 -3.08 6.57
CA TYR A 43 1.55 -4.43 7.02
C TYR A 43 1.47 -5.44 5.87
N ILE A 44 1.65 -4.97 4.63
CA ILE A 44 1.62 -5.83 3.44
C ILE A 44 3.05 -6.21 3.05
N GLY A 45 3.29 -7.52 2.93
CA GLY A 45 4.58 -8.06 2.49
C GLY A 45 4.94 -7.59 1.09
N ASP A 46 4.17 -7.97 0.07
CA ASP A 46 4.40 -7.53 -1.31
C ASP A 46 3.56 -6.29 -1.66
N ARG A 47 4.04 -5.15 -1.15
CA ARG A 47 3.37 -3.86 -1.36
C ARG A 47 3.50 -3.34 -2.80
N LEU A 48 4.54 -3.74 -3.53
CA LEU A 48 4.73 -3.31 -4.92
C LEU A 48 3.73 -4.01 -5.85
N ALA A 49 3.54 -5.32 -5.71
CA ALA A 49 2.50 -6.04 -6.45
C ALA A 49 1.10 -5.52 -6.09
N LEU A 50 0.83 -5.16 -4.83
CA LEU A 50 -0.44 -4.57 -4.46
C LEU A 50 -0.67 -3.20 -5.14
N LEU A 51 0.36 -2.37 -5.27
CA LEU A 51 0.26 -1.08 -5.98
C LEU A 51 -0.01 -1.24 -7.47
N GLU A 52 0.62 -2.23 -8.12
CA GLU A 52 0.33 -2.57 -9.52
C GLU A 52 -1.13 -2.98 -9.71
N ARG A 53 -1.63 -3.85 -8.84
CA ARG A 53 -3.02 -4.31 -8.86
C ARG A 53 -3.99 -3.17 -8.58
N ALA A 54 -3.72 -2.34 -7.57
CA ALA A 54 -4.54 -1.17 -7.25
C ALA A 54 -4.61 -0.17 -8.41
N ALA A 55 -3.52 0.04 -9.14
CA ALA A 55 -3.52 0.88 -10.35
C ALA A 55 -4.50 0.35 -11.42
N SER A 56 -4.61 -0.98 -11.57
CA SER A 56 -5.55 -1.61 -12.50
C SER A 56 -7.02 -1.49 -12.07
N TRP A 57 -7.28 -1.32 -10.77
CA TRP A 57 -8.62 -1.19 -10.20
C TRP A 57 -9.19 0.22 -10.30
N LEU A 58 -8.40 1.22 -10.73
CA LEU A 58 -8.90 2.57 -10.94
C LEU A 58 -9.70 2.68 -12.24
N THR A 59 -10.67 3.61 -12.24
CA THR A 59 -11.27 4.16 -13.46
C THR A 59 -10.25 5.01 -14.23
N GLY A 60 -10.54 5.36 -15.49
CA GLY A 60 -9.63 6.18 -16.31
C GLY A 60 -9.30 7.56 -15.71
N THR A 61 -10.17 8.08 -14.83
CA THR A 61 -10.01 9.36 -14.12
C THR A 61 -9.74 9.19 -12.63
N GLY A 62 -9.64 7.95 -12.15
CA GLY A 62 -9.54 7.64 -10.74
C GLY A 62 -8.24 8.09 -10.08
N LEU A 63 -8.25 8.12 -8.75
CA LEU A 63 -7.13 8.51 -7.90
C LEU A 63 -6.81 7.42 -6.89
N LEU A 64 -5.56 6.97 -6.86
CA LEU A 64 -5.01 6.19 -5.75
C LEU A 64 -4.19 7.13 -4.85
N VAL A 65 -4.37 7.03 -3.54
CA VAL A 65 -3.55 7.69 -2.52
C VAL A 65 -3.20 6.68 -1.43
N ALA A 66 -1.90 6.47 -1.18
CA ALA A 66 -1.45 5.54 -0.15
C ALA A 66 -0.32 6.14 0.69
N HIS A 67 -0.22 5.72 1.95
CA HIS A 67 1.00 5.94 2.72
C HIS A 67 2.04 4.88 2.33
N LEU A 68 3.25 5.33 2.02
CA LEU A 68 4.41 4.48 1.75
C LEU A 68 5.57 4.99 2.60
N ASP A 69 6.18 4.08 3.35
CA ASP A 69 7.46 4.31 4.01
C ASP A 69 8.56 3.61 3.21
N PRO A 70 9.32 4.34 2.36
CA PRO A 70 10.36 3.74 1.53
C PRO A 70 11.45 3.09 2.36
N SER A 71 11.70 3.60 3.58
CA SER A 71 12.78 3.13 4.45
C SER A 71 12.62 1.70 4.93
N THR A 72 11.51 1.04 4.63
CA THR A 72 11.24 -0.38 4.94
C THR A 72 11.41 -1.30 3.71
N LEU A 73 11.82 -0.73 2.57
CA LEU A 73 12.15 -1.47 1.35
C LEU A 73 13.62 -1.90 1.41
N ARG A 74 13.87 -3.19 1.16
CA ARG A 74 15.17 -3.82 1.34
C ARG A 74 15.60 -4.56 0.08
N ARG A 75 16.90 -4.54 -0.18
CA ARG A 75 17.59 -5.45 -1.10
C ARG A 75 17.77 -6.82 -0.45
N PRO A 76 18.19 -7.86 -1.20
CA PRO A 76 18.37 -9.21 -0.64
C PRO A 76 19.36 -9.26 0.53
N ASP A 77 20.37 -8.38 0.51
CA ASP A 77 21.39 -8.24 1.56
C ASP A 77 20.93 -7.41 2.77
N GLY A 78 19.67 -6.93 2.78
CA GLY A 78 19.13 -6.05 3.81
C GLY A 78 19.48 -4.57 3.65
N SER A 79 20.20 -4.17 2.60
CA SER A 79 20.48 -2.75 2.34
C SER A 79 19.25 -1.98 1.84
N ASP A 80 19.26 -0.66 1.95
CA ASP A 80 18.13 0.20 1.56
C ASP A 80 17.80 0.13 0.05
N ALA A 81 16.56 -0.21 -0.29
CA ALA A 81 16.07 -0.22 -1.67
C ALA A 81 15.18 1.00 -2.00
N SER A 82 15.08 2.00 -1.13
CA SER A 82 14.17 3.15 -1.29
C SER A 82 14.37 3.87 -2.63
N ARG A 83 15.62 4.24 -2.94
CA ARG A 83 15.94 5.05 -4.13
C ARG A 83 15.55 4.37 -5.46
N PRO A 84 15.99 3.13 -5.77
CA PRO A 84 15.60 2.49 -7.01
C PRO A 84 14.09 2.23 -7.09
N VAL A 85 13.43 1.85 -5.99
CA VAL A 85 11.99 1.62 -5.99
C VAL A 85 11.22 2.91 -6.25
N LEU A 86 11.57 4.02 -5.59
CA LEU A 86 10.93 5.31 -5.85
C LEU A 86 11.17 5.82 -7.27
N ALA A 87 12.33 5.51 -7.87
CA ALA A 87 12.61 5.85 -9.26
C ALA A 87 11.69 5.07 -10.23
N ALA A 88 11.54 3.76 -10.02
CA ALA A 88 10.64 2.93 -10.81
C ALA A 88 9.17 3.34 -10.66
N LEU A 89 8.72 3.63 -9.43
CA LEU A 89 7.38 4.16 -9.17
C LEU A 89 7.13 5.47 -9.94
N ARG A 90 8.10 6.39 -9.93
CA ARG A 90 8.00 7.63 -10.74
C ARG A 90 7.94 7.35 -12.23
N ALA A 91 8.75 6.43 -12.74
CA ALA A 91 8.73 6.03 -14.14
C ALA A 91 7.38 5.40 -14.55
N ALA A 92 6.75 4.67 -13.63
CA ALA A 92 5.38 4.17 -13.78
C ALA A 92 4.29 5.26 -13.63
N GLY A 93 4.67 6.51 -13.36
CA GLY A 93 3.79 7.67 -13.26
C GLY A 93 3.14 7.86 -11.89
N PHE A 94 3.70 7.26 -10.84
CA PHE A 94 3.35 7.61 -9.46
C PHE A 94 4.09 8.88 -9.02
N SER A 95 3.46 9.65 -8.14
CA SER A 95 4.07 10.77 -7.45
C SER A 95 4.26 10.43 -5.98
N TYR A 96 5.42 10.76 -5.41
CA TYR A 96 5.71 10.57 -3.99
C TYR A 96 6.02 11.90 -3.32
N SER A 97 5.36 12.16 -2.19
CA SER A 97 5.60 13.31 -1.31
C SER A 97 6.24 12.84 -0.02
N ALA A 98 7.53 13.12 0.16
CA ALA A 98 8.27 12.74 1.36
C ALA A 98 7.72 13.41 2.63
N ARG A 99 7.30 14.68 2.53
CA ARG A 99 6.69 15.44 3.65
C ARG A 99 5.50 14.72 4.29
N HIS A 100 4.76 13.94 3.50
CA HIS A 100 3.55 13.25 3.95
C HIS A 100 3.64 11.73 3.85
N HIS A 101 4.81 11.18 3.51
CA HIS A 101 4.98 9.76 3.19
C HIS A 101 3.92 9.24 2.22
N ARG A 102 3.52 10.07 1.24
CA ARG A 102 2.31 9.85 0.44
C ARG A 102 2.66 9.55 -0.99
N LEU A 103 2.21 8.40 -1.47
CA LEU A 103 2.24 7.97 -2.86
C LEU A 103 0.87 8.24 -3.51
N SER A 104 0.86 8.71 -4.76
CA SER A 104 -0.38 8.89 -5.51
C SER A 104 -0.26 8.50 -6.97
N LEU A 105 -1.36 8.04 -7.56
CA LEU A 105 -1.49 7.73 -8.98
C LEU A 105 -2.81 8.28 -9.52
N ARG A 106 -2.79 8.97 -10.66
CA ARG A 106 -4.00 9.36 -11.40
C ARG A 106 -4.17 8.52 -12.64
N GLY A 107 -5.41 8.13 -12.91
CA GLY A 107 -5.83 7.36 -14.06
C GLY A 107 -5.44 5.88 -13.97
N GLY A 108 -6.44 5.02 -14.09
CA GLY A 108 -6.27 3.57 -14.04
C GLY A 108 -5.59 3.01 -15.28
N ARG A 109 -4.63 2.13 -15.04
CA ARG A 109 -3.82 1.47 -16.06
C ARG A 109 -3.12 0.24 -15.49
N PRO A 110 -2.78 -0.75 -16.32
CA PRO A 110 -1.78 -1.75 -15.94
C PRO A 110 -0.45 -1.07 -15.62
N VAL A 111 0.19 -1.52 -14.56
CA VAL A 111 1.55 -1.10 -14.16
C VAL A 111 2.35 -2.37 -13.94
N THR A 112 3.63 -2.34 -14.33
CA THR A 112 4.60 -3.38 -14.02
C THR A 112 5.86 -2.70 -13.50
N LEU A 113 6.28 -3.06 -12.30
CA LEU A 113 7.49 -2.61 -11.65
C LEU A 113 8.55 -3.70 -11.82
N PRO A 114 9.82 -3.32 -12.07
CA PRO A 114 10.88 -4.27 -12.42
C PRO A 114 11.51 -4.89 -11.17
N PHE A 115 10.72 -5.40 -10.23
CA PHE A 115 11.20 -5.98 -8.98
C PHE A 115 10.61 -7.37 -8.75
N ALA A 116 11.45 -8.31 -8.31
CA ALA A 116 10.98 -9.60 -7.83
C ALA A 116 10.88 -9.58 -6.31
N TYR A 117 9.69 -9.85 -5.76
CA TYR A 117 9.48 -9.97 -4.32
C TYR A 117 10.13 -11.24 -3.77
N LEU A 118 10.90 -11.11 -2.69
CA LEU A 118 11.66 -12.20 -2.08
C LEU A 118 11.12 -12.64 -0.72
N GLY A 119 10.21 -11.86 -0.14
CA GLY A 119 9.68 -12.11 1.19
C GLY A 119 9.64 -10.85 2.05
N ALA A 120 9.15 -11.05 3.27
CA ALA A 120 8.94 -10.00 4.24
C ALA A 120 9.47 -10.43 5.61
N ASP A 121 9.98 -9.46 6.35
CA ASP A 121 10.34 -9.62 7.75
C ASP A 121 9.35 -8.83 8.63
N PRO A 122 8.50 -9.52 9.42
CA PRO A 122 7.56 -8.88 10.34
C PRO A 122 8.24 -8.34 11.62
N HIS A 123 9.53 -8.62 11.83
CA HIS A 123 10.30 -8.21 13.01
C HIS A 123 11.29 -7.07 12.71
N ALA A 124 11.13 -6.37 11.58
CA ALA A 124 12.03 -5.33 11.12
C ALA A 124 12.07 -4.04 11.97
N GLY A 125 11.25 -3.96 13.02
CA GLY A 125 11.14 -2.80 13.90
C GLY A 125 10.04 -1.81 13.49
N PRO A 126 9.97 -0.64 14.15
CA PRO A 126 8.90 0.32 13.91
C PRO A 126 9.08 1.08 12.59
N ASN A 127 7.96 1.46 11.96
CA ASN A 127 7.91 2.43 10.86
C ASN A 127 8.10 3.88 11.37
N TYR A 128 8.03 4.84 10.44
CA TYR A 128 8.10 6.28 10.78
C TYR A 128 7.04 6.79 11.77
N THR A 129 5.93 6.06 12.01
CA THR A 129 4.93 6.40 13.02
C THR A 129 5.16 5.71 14.37
N GLY A 130 6.25 4.94 14.52
CA GLY A 130 6.55 4.17 15.73
C GLY A 130 5.80 2.84 15.84
N GLN A 131 5.01 2.45 14.83
CA GLN A 131 4.21 1.24 14.83
C GLN A 131 4.99 0.05 14.23
N PRO A 132 4.75 -1.19 14.68
CA PRO A 132 5.34 -2.38 14.06
C PRO A 132 5.10 -2.37 12.55
N ALA A 133 6.13 -2.65 11.76
CA ALA A 133 6.02 -2.65 10.32
C ALA A 133 6.81 -3.80 9.70
N VAL A 134 6.40 -4.15 8.48
CA VAL A 134 7.02 -5.20 7.70
C VAL A 134 8.11 -4.58 6.82
N ALA A 135 9.33 -5.13 6.88
CA ALA A 135 10.32 -4.89 5.83
C ALA A 135 10.03 -5.81 4.64
N SER A 136 10.08 -5.26 3.43
CA SER A 136 9.85 -6.02 2.20
C SER A 136 11.14 -6.12 1.40
N TYR A 137 11.49 -7.33 0.97
CA TYR A 137 12.72 -7.61 0.26
C TYR A 137 12.44 -7.77 -1.23
N TYR A 138 13.22 -7.08 -2.06
CA TYR A 138 13.11 -7.10 -3.51
C TYR A 138 14.47 -7.30 -4.17
N ARG A 139 14.47 -8.02 -5.30
CA ARG A 139 15.59 -8.06 -6.26
C ARG A 139 15.29 -7.17 -7.45
#